data_AF-A0A2V5UZK3-F1
#
_entry.id   AF-A0A2V5UZK3-F1
#
_cell.length_a   1.000
_cell.length_b   1.000
_cell.length_c   1.000
_cell.angle_alpha   90.00
_cell.angle_beta   90.00
_cell.angle_gamma   90.00
#
_symmetry.space_group_name_H-M   'P 1'
#
loop_
_entity.id
_entity.type
_entity.pdbx_description
1 polymer ?
#
loop_
_entity_poly.entity_id
_entity_poly.type
_entity_poly.pdbx_seq_one_letter_code
_entity_poly.pdbx_strand_id
1 'polypeptide(L)'
;MIVVFDTNVWISDLALTSNAGSAIRFYLRERRARIGLPEVVKLETEFHLRTTLAEHIDQIQSSHRQLLAVFGRLKEVVLPTADEVEALVAKVFSNLGVEIEEFPFTIESAKASLIRAVRKVPPSDKNQQFKDGVLWEDCLNMLRKESVFLVTDDRAFYKNRDTKLGLADELRQDLNHSSNEFKIFPSLRDLLSEIGTGVQIDPTSLIAAYLELHGERMKTMADKHSFVLVGEPTAQLDVFVTERPASLYVTFTIELPCVDATNDGRAGAKIVARGEGTFDVDSRKFVELANRGEQLLYQLPDGTEKKLENVVIAVGSAVIGHRTVEHSVRYKL
;
A
#
# COMPACT_ATOMS: atom_id res chain seq x y z
N MET A 1 10.97 7.78 -14.17
CA MET A 1 9.78 8.62 -13.91
C MET A 1 9.87 9.13 -12.49
N ILE A 2 9.58 10.41 -12.28
CA ILE A 2 9.61 11.07 -10.98
C ILE A 2 8.16 11.39 -10.58
N VAL A 3 7.76 11.01 -9.36
CA VAL A 3 6.45 11.35 -8.80
C VAL A 3 6.64 12.33 -7.66
N VAL A 4 5.96 13.46 -7.72
CA VAL A 4 6.02 14.53 -6.72
C VAL A 4 4.67 14.55 -6.01
N PHE A 5 4.70 14.42 -4.69
CA PHE A 5 3.51 14.56 -3.85
C PHE A 5 3.56 15.92 -3.16
N ASP A 6 2.47 16.65 -3.24
CA ASP A 6 2.29 17.90 -2.52
C ASP A 6 2.07 17.64 -1.01
N THR A 7 2.25 18.66 -0.18
CA THR A 7 2.22 18.60 1.29
C THR A 7 0.89 18.04 1.80
N ASN A 8 -0.22 18.47 1.22
CA ASN A 8 -1.57 17.95 1.49
C ASN A 8 -1.67 16.42 1.35
N VAL A 9 -1.02 15.84 0.35
CA VAL A 9 -1.01 14.39 0.10
C VAL A 9 -0.20 13.69 1.18
N TRP A 10 0.97 14.22 1.53
CA TRP A 10 1.77 13.68 2.63
C TRP A 10 1.01 13.67 3.96
N ILE A 11 0.30 14.75 4.27
CA ILE A 11 -0.46 14.87 5.53
C ILE A 11 -1.68 13.94 5.51
N SER A 12 -2.49 13.98 4.45
CA SER A 12 -3.74 13.23 4.38
C SER A 12 -3.55 11.72 4.33
N ASP A 13 -2.43 11.25 3.76
CA ASP A 13 -2.13 9.82 3.65
C ASP A 13 -1.18 9.28 4.73
N LEU A 14 -0.99 10.06 5.81
CA LEU A 14 -0.10 9.71 6.93
C LEU A 14 1.30 9.33 6.44
N ALA A 15 1.86 10.16 5.57
CA ALA A 15 3.14 9.94 4.89
C ALA A 15 3.21 8.63 4.10
N LEU A 16 2.18 8.38 3.28
CA LEU A 16 2.07 7.19 2.42
C LEU A 16 2.01 5.86 3.17
N THR A 17 1.62 5.89 4.45
CA THR A 17 1.43 4.67 5.26
C THR A 17 0.03 4.09 5.13
N SER A 18 -0.90 4.76 4.45
CA SER A 18 -2.24 4.22 4.21
C SER A 18 -2.23 2.99 3.27
N ASN A 19 -3.40 2.36 3.10
CA ASN A 19 -3.61 1.31 2.10
C ASN A 19 -3.26 1.79 0.68
N ALA A 20 -3.67 3.01 0.32
CA ALA A 20 -3.39 3.58 -0.99
C ALA A 20 -1.90 3.97 -1.11
N GLY A 21 -1.33 4.59 -0.08
CA GLY A 21 0.10 4.91 -0.04
C GLY A 21 0.99 3.67 -0.18
N SER A 22 0.63 2.58 0.49
CA SER A 22 1.35 1.31 0.37
C SER A 22 1.29 0.74 -1.04
N ALA A 23 0.11 0.76 -1.68
CA ALA A 23 -0.03 0.34 -3.08
C ALA A 23 0.81 1.20 -4.03
N ILE A 24 0.87 2.52 -3.79
CA ILE A 24 1.72 3.42 -4.58
C ILE A 24 3.18 3.06 -4.41
N ARG A 25 3.65 2.90 -3.17
CA ARG A 25 5.06 2.54 -2.91
C ARG A 25 5.45 1.25 -3.61
N PHE A 26 4.57 0.26 -3.61
CA PHE A 26 4.73 -0.99 -4.37
C PHE A 26 4.89 -0.71 -5.88
N TYR A 27 3.96 0.03 -6.49
CA TYR A 27 4.01 0.30 -7.94
C TYR A 27 5.15 1.20 -8.39
N LEU A 28 5.55 2.17 -7.56
CA LEU A 28 6.72 3.00 -7.82
C LEU A 28 7.98 2.13 -7.87
N ARG A 29 8.14 1.20 -6.92
CA ARG A 29 9.25 0.25 -6.90
C ARG A 29 9.25 -0.66 -8.13
N GLU A 30 8.11 -1.26 -8.46
CA GLU A 30 8.00 -2.17 -9.61
C GLU A 30 8.37 -1.49 -10.94
N ARG A 31 7.97 -0.22 -11.09
CA ARG A 31 8.30 0.60 -12.27
C ARG A 31 9.67 1.29 -12.21
N ARG A 32 10.44 1.08 -11.13
CA ARG A 32 11.70 1.81 -10.85
C ARG A 32 11.53 3.32 -10.94
N ALA A 33 10.36 3.81 -10.51
CA ALA A 33 10.06 5.22 -10.38
C ALA A 33 10.58 5.75 -9.03
N ARG A 34 10.86 7.04 -8.99
CA ARG A 34 11.40 7.73 -7.81
C ARG A 34 10.41 8.76 -7.29
N ILE A 35 10.46 9.01 -5.99
CA ILE A 35 9.77 10.15 -5.40
C ILE A 35 10.67 11.37 -5.54
N GLY A 36 10.19 12.41 -6.22
CA GLY A 36 10.84 13.72 -6.19
C GLY A 36 10.38 14.46 -4.95
N LEU A 37 11.32 14.84 -4.08
CA LEU A 37 11.02 15.53 -2.82
C LEU A 37 11.62 16.95 -2.84
N PRO A 38 10.87 17.96 -3.30
CA PRO A 38 11.24 19.36 -3.13
C PRO A 38 11.43 19.71 -1.64
N GLU A 39 12.48 20.46 -1.33
CA GLU A 39 12.78 20.88 0.05
C GLU A 39 11.63 21.70 0.65
N VAL A 40 10.92 22.50 -0.15
CA VAL A 40 9.75 23.27 0.30
C VAL A 40 8.64 22.37 0.82
N VAL A 41 8.36 21.24 0.13
CA VAL A 41 7.35 20.26 0.54
C VAL A 41 7.83 19.49 1.77
N LYS A 42 9.11 19.11 1.81
CA LYS A 42 9.72 18.43 2.95
C LYS A 42 9.54 19.23 4.24
N LEU A 43 9.97 20.49 4.23
CA LEU A 43 9.89 21.37 5.40
C LEU A 43 8.45 21.60 5.86
N GLU A 44 7.53 21.78 4.91
CA GLU A 44 6.12 22.00 5.21
C GLU A 44 5.47 20.75 5.81
N THR A 45 5.77 19.58 5.25
CA THR A 45 5.29 18.28 5.74
C THR A 45 5.79 18.01 7.15
N GLU A 46 7.09 18.19 7.41
CA GLU A 46 7.69 17.99 8.74
C GLU A 46 7.07 18.95 9.78
N PHE A 47 6.87 20.21 9.41
CA PHE A 47 6.22 21.20 10.27
C PHE A 47 4.78 20.81 10.62
N HIS A 48 3.98 20.43 9.62
CA HIS A 48 2.58 20.05 9.85
C HIS A 48 2.46 18.74 10.63
N LEU A 49 3.25 17.70 10.30
CA LEU A 49 3.21 16.44 11.04
C LEU A 49 3.55 16.64 12.51
N ARG A 50 4.59 17.41 12.83
CA ARG A 50 4.96 17.76 14.21
C ARG A 50 3.81 18.45 14.94
N THR A 51 3.20 19.45 14.30
CA THR A 51 2.11 20.24 14.88
C THR A 51 0.88 19.37 15.14
N THR A 52 0.44 18.60 14.14
CA THR A 52 -0.73 17.72 14.23
C THR A 52 -0.56 16.63 15.29
N LEU A 53 0.63 16.00 15.37
CA LEU A 53 0.91 14.98 16.38
C LEU A 53 0.89 15.55 17.80
N ALA A 54 1.47 16.73 18.01
CA ALA A 54 1.43 17.41 19.30
C ALA A 54 -0.01 17.75 19.71
N GLU A 55 -0.83 18.28 18.79
CA GLU A 55 -2.24 18.58 19.02
C GLU A 55 -3.04 17.33 19.43
N HIS A 56 -2.80 16.19 18.76
CA HIS A 56 -3.46 14.93 19.12
C HIS A 56 -3.05 14.41 20.49
N ILE A 57 -1.76 14.50 20.84
CA ILE A 57 -1.25 14.12 22.17
C ILE A 57 -1.94 14.98 23.24
N ASP A 58 -1.97 16.30 23.06
CA ASP A 58 -2.60 17.23 24.00
C ASP A 58 -4.11 16.97 24.15
N GLN A 59 -4.79 16.68 23.04
CA GLN A 59 -6.22 16.36 23.05
C GLN A 59 -6.51 15.06 23.82
N ILE A 60 -5.70 14.01 23.64
CA ILE A 60 -5.84 12.76 24.37
C ILE A 60 -5.57 12.98 25.87
N GLN A 61 -4.51 13.72 26.22
CA GLN A 61 -4.20 14.04 27.62
C GLN A 61 -5.31 14.85 28.29
N SER A 62 -5.86 15.85 27.58
CA SER A 62 -6.98 16.67 28.07
C SER A 62 -8.21 15.80 28.32
N SER A 63 -8.57 14.95 27.36
CA SER A 63 -9.74 14.06 27.46
C SER A 63 -9.58 13.02 28.57
N HIS A 64 -8.38 12.44 28.71
CA HIS A 64 -8.08 11.49 29.78
C HIS A 64 -8.21 12.13 31.17
N ARG A 65 -7.69 13.34 31.36
CA ARG A 65 -7.83 14.09 32.61
C ARG A 65 -9.30 14.36 32.97
N GLN A 66 -10.13 14.72 31.99
CA GLN A 66 -11.56 14.94 32.21
C GLN A 66 -12.27 13.67 32.67
N LEU A 67 -11.98 12.53 32.02
CA LEU A 67 -12.55 11.24 32.42
C LEU A 67 -12.04 10.84 33.82
N LEU A 68 -10.75 11.01 34.12
CA LEU A 68 -10.18 10.66 35.41
C LEU A 68 -10.85 11.45 36.55
N ALA A 69 -11.14 12.73 36.33
CA ALA A 69 -11.85 13.57 37.30
C ALA A 69 -13.26 13.06 37.63
N VAL A 70 -13.98 12.50 36.64
CA VAL A 70 -15.35 11.97 36.83
C VAL A 70 -15.34 10.57 37.44
N PHE A 71 -14.46 9.69 36.97
CA PHE A 71 -14.43 8.28 37.40
C PHE A 71 -13.57 8.03 38.65
N GLY A 72 -12.72 8.98 39.06
CA GLY A 72 -11.84 8.90 40.23
C GLY A 72 -10.68 7.91 40.09
N ARG A 73 -10.72 7.01 39.10
CA ARG A 73 -9.65 6.07 38.75
C ARG A 73 -9.72 5.72 37.26
N LEU A 74 -8.59 5.75 36.58
CA LEU A 74 -8.41 5.27 35.21
C LEU A 74 -7.02 4.66 35.05
N LYS A 75 -6.85 3.82 34.03
CA LYS A 75 -5.51 3.39 33.62
C LYS A 75 -4.76 4.58 33.03
N GLU A 76 -3.46 4.62 33.29
CA GLU A 76 -2.56 5.60 32.67
C GLU A 76 -2.48 5.36 31.16
N VAL A 77 -2.46 6.46 30.39
CA VAL A 77 -2.27 6.40 28.94
C VAL A 77 -0.83 6.78 28.67
N VAL A 78 -0.09 5.85 28.08
CA VAL A 78 1.27 6.09 27.61
C VAL A 78 1.17 6.73 26.23
N LEU A 79 1.65 7.97 26.12
CA LEU A 79 1.68 8.73 24.87
C LEU A 79 3.13 8.98 24.45
N PRO A 80 3.38 9.13 23.14
CA PRO A 80 4.71 9.51 22.66
C PRO A 80 5.19 10.82 23.27
N THR A 81 6.48 10.89 23.56
CA THR A 81 7.19 12.10 23.98
C THR A 81 7.52 12.99 22.78
N ALA A 82 7.87 14.26 23.04
CA ALA A 82 8.30 15.18 21.99
C ALA A 82 9.53 14.65 21.22
N ASP A 83 10.49 14.04 21.92
CA ASP A 83 11.68 13.46 21.30
C ASP A 83 11.34 12.26 20.40
N GLU A 84 10.37 11.43 20.79
CA GLU A 84 9.86 10.34 19.94
C GLU A 84 9.12 10.87 18.70
N VAL A 85 8.39 11.98 18.83
CA VAL A 85 7.74 12.67 17.70
C VAL A 85 8.80 13.22 16.73
N GLU A 86 9.83 13.91 17.20
CA GLU A 86 10.91 14.40 16.34
C GLU A 86 11.65 13.25 15.65
N ALA A 87 11.94 12.17 16.38
CA ALA A 87 12.59 10.99 15.82
C ALA A 87 11.73 10.31 14.74
N LEU A 88 10.40 10.35 14.87
CA LEU A 88 9.47 9.85 13.87
C LEU A 88 9.45 10.75 12.63
N VAL A 89 9.32 12.07 12.82
CA VAL A 89 9.27 13.06 11.73
C VAL A 89 10.56 13.01 10.91
N ALA A 90 11.73 12.92 11.55
CA ALA A 90 13.02 12.81 10.88
C ALA A 90 13.16 11.54 10.00
N LYS A 91 12.37 10.50 10.28
CA LYS A 91 12.40 9.22 9.56
C LYS A 91 11.27 9.05 8.56
N VAL A 92 10.38 10.05 8.43
CA VAL A 92 9.13 9.90 7.68
C VAL A 92 9.40 9.59 6.21
N PHE A 93 10.41 10.23 5.62
CA PHE A 93 10.82 10.03 4.23
C PHE A 93 11.76 8.82 4.08
N SER A 94 12.66 8.57 5.03
CA SER A 94 13.63 7.46 4.91
C SER A 94 12.99 6.06 4.95
N ASN A 95 11.82 5.94 5.58
CA ASN A 95 11.18 4.64 5.83
C ASN A 95 10.22 4.19 4.73
N LEU A 96 10.13 4.89 3.60
CA LEU A 96 9.15 4.58 2.55
C LEU A 96 9.50 3.33 1.72
N GLY A 97 10.75 2.87 1.74
CA GLY A 97 11.17 1.69 0.96
C GLY A 97 11.11 1.91 -0.56
N VAL A 98 11.12 3.18 -1.00
CA VAL A 98 11.17 3.65 -2.38
C VAL A 98 12.29 4.68 -2.49
N GLU A 99 12.93 4.76 -3.66
CA GLU A 99 13.98 5.75 -3.91
C GLU A 99 13.42 7.18 -3.89
N ILE A 100 14.10 8.07 -3.17
CA ILE A 100 13.77 9.49 -3.06
C ILE A 100 14.91 10.32 -3.63
N GLU A 101 14.60 11.17 -4.59
CA GLU A 101 15.51 12.20 -5.10
C GLU A 101 15.13 13.53 -4.44
N GLU A 102 15.98 14.03 -3.53
CA GLU A 102 15.77 15.33 -2.90
C GLU A 102 16.11 16.47 -3.88
N PHE A 103 15.26 17.49 -3.92
CA PHE A 103 15.45 18.69 -4.74
C PHE A 103 15.60 19.92 -3.84
N PRO A 104 16.83 20.43 -3.67
CA PRO A 104 17.10 21.57 -2.79
C PRO A 104 16.36 22.83 -3.24
N PHE A 105 15.98 23.65 -2.25
CA PHE A 105 15.40 24.96 -2.49
C PHE A 105 16.45 25.89 -3.10
N THR A 106 16.21 26.35 -4.34
CA THR A 106 17.14 27.24 -5.04
C THR A 106 16.65 28.68 -5.09
N ILE A 107 17.59 29.61 -5.17
CA ILE A 107 17.29 31.05 -5.35
C ILE A 107 16.58 31.26 -6.70
N GLU A 108 16.90 30.45 -7.70
CA GLU A 108 16.30 30.48 -9.03
C GLU A 108 14.81 30.11 -8.96
N SER A 109 14.46 28.98 -8.32
CA SER A 109 13.06 28.58 -8.09
C SER A 109 12.32 29.64 -7.27
N ALA A 110 12.95 30.20 -6.25
CA ALA A 110 12.39 31.29 -5.43
C ALA A 110 12.10 32.56 -6.27
N LYS A 111 13.05 33.00 -7.10
CA LYS A 111 12.87 34.18 -7.96
C LYS A 111 11.77 33.95 -8.99
N ALA A 112 11.73 32.79 -9.62
CA ALA A 112 10.70 32.44 -10.59
C ALA A 112 9.31 32.42 -9.94
N SER A 113 9.18 31.80 -8.76
CA SER A 113 7.94 31.84 -7.97
C SER A 113 7.53 33.26 -7.59
N LEU A 114 8.47 34.11 -7.13
CA LEU A 114 8.19 35.51 -6.81
C LEU A 114 7.68 36.27 -8.04
N ILE A 115 8.28 36.07 -9.21
CA ILE A 115 7.82 36.67 -10.47
C ILE A 115 6.39 36.22 -10.80
N ARG A 116 6.07 34.93 -10.60
CA ARG A 116 4.71 34.41 -10.81
C ARG A 116 3.70 35.07 -9.86
N ALA A 117 4.04 35.17 -8.57
CA ALA A 117 3.20 35.83 -7.57
C ALA A 117 2.96 37.31 -7.90
N VAL A 118 4.00 38.04 -8.34
CA VAL A 118 3.87 39.45 -8.77
C VAL A 118 2.96 39.56 -9.99
N ARG A 119 3.07 38.63 -10.94
CA ARG A 119 2.24 38.58 -12.16
C ARG A 119 0.85 37.99 -11.94
N LYS A 120 0.57 37.45 -10.74
CA LYS A 120 -0.68 36.76 -10.38
C LYS A 120 -1.03 35.65 -11.37
N VAL A 121 -0.01 34.89 -11.80
CA VAL A 121 -0.20 33.73 -12.66
C VAL A 121 -0.21 32.45 -11.81
N PRO A 122 -0.92 31.40 -12.25
CA PRO A 122 -0.89 30.10 -11.58
C PRO A 122 0.54 29.56 -11.34
N PRO A 123 0.75 28.79 -10.26
CA PRO A 123 -0.21 28.53 -9.18
C PRO A 123 -0.30 29.69 -8.16
N SER A 124 0.26 30.87 -8.45
CA SER A 124 0.37 32.02 -7.53
C SER A 124 -0.60 33.19 -7.81
N ASP A 125 -1.84 32.90 -8.16
CA ASP A 125 -2.87 33.89 -8.53
C ASP A 125 -3.58 34.57 -7.32
N LYS A 126 -3.34 34.11 -6.09
CA LYS A 126 -3.87 34.59 -4.81
C LYS A 126 -2.80 34.61 -3.69
N ASN A 127 -3.19 35.08 -2.50
CA ASN A 127 -2.31 35.15 -1.33
C ASN A 127 -1.89 33.76 -0.85
N GLN A 128 -0.63 33.62 -0.42
CA GLN A 128 0.01 32.42 0.17
C GLN A 128 0.47 31.30 -0.77
N GLN A 129 0.66 31.58 -2.07
CA GLN A 129 1.02 30.57 -3.07
C GLN A 129 2.48 30.65 -3.58
N PHE A 130 3.37 31.25 -2.79
CA PHE A 130 4.80 31.27 -3.11
C PHE A 130 5.41 29.86 -3.11
N LYS A 131 4.99 29.01 -2.17
CA LYS A 131 5.46 27.63 -2.06
C LYS A 131 5.04 26.81 -3.29
N ASP A 132 3.80 26.96 -3.71
CA ASP A 132 3.24 26.29 -4.89
C ASP A 132 3.99 26.69 -6.17
N GLY A 133 4.36 27.98 -6.27
CA GLY A 133 5.19 28.47 -7.37
C GLY A 133 6.59 27.85 -7.37
N VAL A 134 7.20 27.62 -6.20
CA VAL A 134 8.50 26.95 -6.09
C VAL A 134 8.38 25.48 -6.46
N LEU A 135 7.35 24.80 -5.95
CA LEU A 135 7.03 23.41 -6.29
C LEU A 135 6.88 23.23 -7.81
N TRP A 136 6.18 24.16 -8.48
CA TRP A 136 6.04 24.14 -9.93
C TRP A 136 7.39 24.26 -10.66
N GLU A 137 8.24 25.19 -10.26
CA GLU A 137 9.56 25.38 -10.88
C GLU A 137 10.47 24.16 -10.66
N ASP A 138 10.41 23.54 -9.48
CA ASP A 138 11.14 22.31 -9.21
C ASP A 138 10.62 21.15 -10.08
N CYS A 139 9.29 21.06 -10.31
CA CYS A 139 8.71 20.11 -11.25
C CYS A 139 9.22 20.33 -12.69
N LEU A 140 9.31 21.58 -13.15
CA LEU A 140 9.88 21.89 -14.47
C LEU A 140 11.36 21.50 -14.56
N ASN A 141 12.13 21.69 -13.49
CA ASN A 141 13.53 21.28 -13.44
C ASN A 141 13.69 19.75 -13.48
N MET A 142 12.84 19.02 -12.74
CA MET A 142 12.76 17.55 -12.80
C MET A 142 12.40 17.07 -14.22
N LEU A 143 11.45 17.76 -14.86
CA LEU A 143 10.93 17.41 -16.17
C LEU A 143 12.00 17.49 -17.27
N ARG A 144 13.07 18.28 -17.07
CA ARG A 144 14.23 18.31 -17.99
C ARG A 144 15.00 16.98 -18.00
N LYS A 145 14.90 16.17 -16.94
CA LYS A 145 15.59 14.89 -16.81
C LYS A 145 14.71 13.72 -17.23
N GLU A 146 13.49 13.65 -16.71
CA GLU A 146 12.57 12.50 -16.91
C GLU A 146 11.10 12.95 -16.83
N SER A 147 10.16 12.06 -17.18
CA SER A 147 8.72 12.34 -16.99
C SER A 147 8.37 12.58 -15.51
N VAL A 148 7.52 13.58 -15.26
CA VAL A 148 7.14 14.04 -13.92
C VAL A 148 5.63 13.96 -13.72
N PHE A 149 5.22 13.26 -12.67
CA PHE A 149 3.82 13.18 -12.25
C PHE A 149 3.64 13.96 -10.95
N LEU A 150 2.83 15.01 -10.96
CA LEU A 150 2.49 15.78 -9.77
C LEU A 150 1.15 15.30 -9.20
N VAL A 151 1.12 15.02 -7.90
CA VAL A 151 -0.12 14.70 -7.18
C VAL A 151 -0.43 15.84 -6.21
N THR A 152 -1.50 16.58 -6.48
CA THR A 152 -1.97 17.71 -5.66
C THR A 152 -3.46 17.91 -5.88
N ASP A 153 -4.21 18.22 -4.82
CA ASP A 153 -5.60 18.67 -4.94
C ASP A 153 -5.73 20.20 -5.01
N ASP A 154 -4.60 20.93 -5.03
CA ASP A 154 -4.61 22.38 -5.07
C ASP A 154 -5.11 22.89 -6.41
N ARG A 155 -6.33 23.45 -6.35
CA ARG A 155 -7.06 24.02 -7.47
C ARG A 155 -6.30 25.13 -8.19
N ALA A 156 -5.28 25.74 -7.57
CA ALA A 156 -4.45 26.75 -8.24
C ALA A 156 -3.68 26.21 -9.45
N PHE A 157 -3.36 24.91 -9.48
CA PHE A 157 -2.69 24.27 -10.62
C PHE A 157 -3.65 23.96 -11.78
N TYR A 158 -4.95 24.02 -11.55
CA TYR A 158 -5.95 23.50 -12.48
C TYR A 158 -6.66 24.59 -13.27
N LYS A 159 -6.99 24.27 -14.52
CA LYS A 159 -7.77 25.15 -15.39
C LYS A 159 -9.11 25.46 -14.73
N ASN A 160 -9.43 26.75 -14.64
CA ASN A 160 -10.64 27.25 -13.97
C ASN A 160 -10.82 26.72 -12.54
N ARG A 161 -9.75 26.31 -11.86
CA ARG A 161 -9.81 25.72 -10.51
C ARG A 161 -10.63 24.41 -10.44
N ASP A 162 -10.74 23.70 -11.55
CA ASP A 162 -11.44 22.41 -11.65
C ASP A 162 -10.44 21.28 -11.93
N THR A 163 -10.32 20.35 -10.98
CA THR A 163 -9.39 19.22 -11.05
C THR A 163 -9.61 18.31 -12.25
N LYS A 164 -10.81 18.33 -12.85
CA LYS A 164 -11.16 17.52 -14.02
C LYS A 164 -10.69 18.12 -15.34
N LEU A 165 -10.37 19.41 -15.38
CA LEU A 165 -9.96 20.12 -16.59
C LEU A 165 -8.45 20.08 -16.83
N GLY A 166 -7.69 19.43 -15.94
CA GLY A 166 -6.24 19.35 -16.00
C GLY A 166 -5.55 20.70 -15.72
N LEU A 167 -4.29 20.82 -16.12
CA LEU A 167 -3.47 22.01 -15.85
C LEU A 167 -4.08 23.30 -16.38
N ALA A 168 -3.87 24.39 -15.64
CA ALA A 168 -4.10 25.76 -16.10
C ALA A 168 -3.35 26.05 -17.41
N ASP A 169 -3.90 26.93 -18.24
CA ASP A 169 -3.40 27.13 -19.60
C ASP A 169 -1.98 27.73 -19.60
N GLU A 170 -1.65 28.59 -18.64
CA GLU A 170 -0.31 29.16 -18.43
C GLU A 170 0.71 28.08 -18.06
N LEU A 171 0.34 27.18 -17.14
CA LEU A 171 1.20 26.07 -16.74
C LEU A 171 1.42 25.09 -17.90
N ARG A 172 0.39 24.86 -18.73
CA ARG A 172 0.54 24.05 -19.93
C ARG A 172 1.52 24.68 -20.93
N GLN A 173 1.54 26.01 -21.05
CA GLN A 173 2.50 26.69 -21.92
C GLN A 173 3.95 26.50 -21.47
N ASP A 174 4.21 26.48 -20.17
CA ASP A 174 5.55 26.22 -19.62
C ASP A 174 6.08 24.82 -20.03
N LEU A 175 5.18 23.86 -20.29
CA LEU A 175 5.52 22.50 -20.68
C LEU A 175 5.88 22.35 -22.17
N ASN A 176 5.56 23.32 -23.03
CA ASN A 176 5.71 23.21 -24.48
C ASN A 176 7.16 22.95 -24.94
N HIS A 177 8.13 23.26 -24.10
CA HIS A 177 9.56 23.09 -24.38
C HIS A 177 10.14 21.77 -23.87
N SER A 178 9.33 20.92 -23.23
CA SER A 178 9.75 19.64 -22.70
C SER A 178 9.51 18.50 -23.70
N SER A 179 10.49 17.60 -23.82
CA SER A 179 10.33 16.31 -24.50
C SER A 179 9.75 15.21 -23.60
N ASN A 180 9.76 15.41 -22.28
CA ASN A 180 9.29 14.46 -21.29
C ASN A 180 7.82 14.73 -20.93
N GLU A 181 7.12 13.66 -20.54
CA GLU A 181 5.71 13.72 -20.19
C GLU A 181 5.52 14.34 -18.79
N PHE A 182 4.59 15.29 -18.70
CA PHE A 182 4.08 15.79 -17.42
C PHE A 182 2.63 15.40 -17.25
N LYS A 183 2.27 14.83 -16.09
CA LYS A 183 0.88 14.55 -15.71
C LYS A 183 0.58 15.12 -14.32
N ILE A 184 -0.67 15.52 -14.13
CA ILE A 184 -1.18 15.99 -12.83
C ILE A 184 -2.34 15.11 -12.39
N PHE A 185 -2.36 14.73 -11.11
CA PHE A 185 -3.39 13.87 -10.51
C PHE A 185 -3.94 14.54 -9.25
N PRO A 186 -5.28 14.60 -9.08
CA PRO A 186 -5.86 15.24 -7.91
C PRO A 186 -5.84 14.36 -6.66
N SER A 187 -5.52 13.07 -6.79
CA SER A 187 -5.46 12.15 -5.66
C SER A 187 -4.52 10.97 -5.91
N LEU A 188 -4.15 10.30 -4.82
CA LEU A 188 -3.43 9.02 -4.85
C LEU A 188 -4.18 7.94 -5.63
N ARG A 189 -5.52 7.94 -5.59
CA ARG A 189 -6.35 6.98 -6.31
C ARG A 189 -6.24 7.16 -7.81
N ASP A 190 -6.23 8.40 -8.28
CA ASP A 190 -6.09 8.69 -9.70
C ASP A 190 -4.70 8.30 -10.20
N LEU A 191 -3.64 8.59 -9.41
CA LEU A 191 -2.30 8.09 -9.70
C LEU A 191 -2.27 6.56 -9.76
N LEU A 192 -2.86 5.87 -8.78
CA LEU A 192 -2.95 4.41 -8.75
C LEU A 192 -3.65 3.82 -9.97
N SER A 193 -4.66 4.49 -10.51
CA SER A 193 -5.34 4.03 -11.72
C SER A 193 -4.45 4.09 -12.97
N GLU A 194 -3.47 5.01 -12.99
CA GLU A 194 -2.49 5.16 -14.06
C GLU A 194 -1.30 4.18 -13.90
N ILE A 195 -0.78 4.06 -12.68
CA ILE A 195 0.43 3.27 -12.42
C ILE A 195 0.13 1.80 -12.07
N GLY A 196 -1.08 1.51 -11.62
CA GLY A 196 -1.52 0.20 -11.19
C GLY A 196 -1.63 -0.77 -12.35
N THR A 197 -0.68 -1.68 -12.45
CA THR A 197 -0.70 -2.81 -13.39
C THR A 197 -0.85 -4.09 -12.60
N GLY A 198 -1.79 -4.96 -12.95
CA GLY A 198 -2.00 -6.21 -12.22
C GLY A 198 -0.70 -7.00 -12.05
N VAL A 199 -0.34 -7.28 -10.80
CA VAL A 199 0.83 -8.10 -10.49
C VAL A 199 0.51 -9.53 -10.91
N GLN A 200 1.22 -10.02 -11.92
CA GLN A 200 1.04 -11.38 -12.41
C GLN A 200 1.88 -12.33 -11.56
N ILE A 201 1.23 -12.99 -10.59
CA ILE A 201 1.82 -14.09 -9.83
C ILE A 201 1.37 -15.39 -10.49
N ASP A 202 2.33 -16.21 -10.92
CA ASP A 202 2.06 -17.51 -11.54
C ASP A 202 1.49 -18.50 -10.50
N PRO A 203 0.23 -18.96 -10.66
CA PRO A 203 -0.37 -19.95 -9.76
C PRO A 203 0.44 -21.25 -9.66
N THR A 204 1.16 -21.63 -10.72
CA THR A 204 1.96 -22.86 -10.76
C THR A 204 3.11 -22.82 -9.77
N SER A 205 3.75 -21.64 -9.64
CA SER A 205 4.83 -21.42 -8.67
C SER A 205 4.34 -21.52 -7.22
N LEU A 206 3.11 -21.09 -6.92
CA LEU A 206 2.48 -21.28 -5.62
C LEU A 206 2.26 -22.77 -5.33
N ILE A 207 1.69 -23.50 -6.29
CA ILE A 207 1.39 -24.93 -6.15
C ILE A 207 2.68 -25.71 -5.85
N ALA A 208 3.75 -25.44 -6.60
CA ALA A 208 5.04 -26.07 -6.38
C ALA A 208 5.59 -25.81 -4.96
N ALA A 209 5.63 -24.54 -4.53
CA ALA A 209 6.12 -24.16 -3.20
C ALA A 209 5.26 -24.75 -2.07
N TYR A 210 3.93 -24.80 -2.25
CA TYR A 210 3.02 -25.36 -1.27
C TYR A 210 3.16 -26.89 -1.15
N LEU A 211 3.27 -27.60 -2.28
CA LEU A 211 3.43 -29.05 -2.29
C LEU A 211 4.77 -29.50 -1.74
N GLU A 212 5.83 -28.70 -1.90
CA GLU A 212 7.12 -28.97 -1.26
C GLU A 212 7.00 -29.00 0.28
N LEU A 213 6.19 -28.12 0.87
CA LEU A 213 6.01 -28.02 2.32
C LEU A 213 4.93 -28.96 2.88
N HIS A 214 3.87 -29.23 2.11
CA HIS A 214 2.66 -29.88 2.61
C HIS A 214 2.21 -31.11 1.79
N GLY A 215 2.90 -31.46 0.70
CA GLY A 215 2.50 -32.52 -0.22
C GLY A 215 2.37 -33.91 0.45
N GLU A 216 3.34 -34.30 1.26
CA GLU A 216 3.30 -35.59 1.99
C GLU A 216 2.10 -35.68 2.95
N ARG A 217 1.72 -34.56 3.58
CA ARG A 217 0.53 -34.50 4.42
C ARG A 217 -0.74 -34.69 3.60
N MET A 218 -0.82 -34.08 2.41
CA MET A 218 -2.00 -34.20 1.53
C MET A 218 -2.15 -35.63 1.05
N LYS A 219 -1.04 -36.26 0.66
CA LYS A 219 -1.01 -37.66 0.23
C LYS A 219 -1.48 -38.59 1.35
N THR A 220 -0.96 -38.41 2.56
CA THR A 220 -1.37 -39.19 3.74
C THR A 220 -2.87 -39.03 4.04
N MET A 221 -3.42 -37.83 3.87
CA MET A 221 -4.86 -37.57 4.03
C MET A 221 -5.71 -38.29 2.97
N ALA A 222 -5.29 -38.26 1.71
CA ALA A 222 -5.96 -38.97 0.62
C ALA A 222 -5.95 -40.49 0.88
N ASP A 223 -4.77 -41.05 1.17
CA ASP A 223 -4.57 -42.49 1.40
C ASP A 223 -5.42 -42.99 2.58
N LYS A 224 -5.52 -42.22 3.67
CA LYS A 224 -6.35 -42.56 4.84
C LYS A 224 -7.84 -42.73 4.50
N HIS A 225 -8.32 -42.05 3.47
CA HIS A 225 -9.72 -42.09 3.03
C HIS A 225 -9.93 -42.90 1.74
N SER A 226 -8.93 -43.70 1.36
CA SER A 226 -8.93 -44.54 0.16
C SER A 226 -9.07 -43.73 -1.14
N PHE A 227 -8.39 -42.59 -1.22
CA PHE A 227 -8.25 -41.78 -2.43
C PHE A 227 -6.78 -41.66 -2.85
N VAL A 228 -6.55 -41.48 -4.15
CA VAL A 228 -5.22 -41.21 -4.72
C VAL A 228 -5.24 -39.85 -5.41
N LEU A 229 -4.25 -39.01 -5.12
CA LEU A 229 -4.05 -37.74 -5.83
C LEU A 229 -3.75 -38.00 -7.31
N VAL A 230 -4.51 -37.39 -8.22
CA VAL A 230 -4.30 -37.51 -9.67
C VAL A 230 -4.64 -36.20 -10.39
N GLY A 231 -4.10 -36.03 -11.59
CA GLY A 231 -4.35 -34.84 -12.40
C GLY A 231 -3.54 -33.62 -11.95
N GLU A 232 -3.77 -32.49 -12.63
CA GLU A 232 -3.05 -31.25 -12.37
C GLU A 232 -3.76 -30.42 -11.29
N PRO A 233 -3.05 -29.98 -10.24
CA PRO A 233 -3.63 -29.08 -9.25
C PRO A 233 -3.96 -27.73 -9.87
N THR A 234 -4.98 -27.06 -9.34
CA THR A 234 -5.31 -25.68 -9.71
C THR A 234 -5.23 -24.78 -8.49
N ALA A 235 -4.96 -23.50 -8.67
CA ALA A 235 -4.89 -22.54 -7.58
C ALA A 235 -5.60 -21.23 -7.93
N GLN A 236 -6.31 -20.70 -6.94
CA GLN A 236 -6.84 -19.34 -6.93
C GLN A 236 -6.10 -18.53 -5.88
N LEU A 237 -5.73 -17.30 -6.23
CA LEU A 237 -4.93 -16.43 -5.39
C LEU A 237 -5.59 -15.05 -5.32
N ASP A 238 -5.70 -14.52 -4.11
CA ASP A 238 -5.95 -13.11 -3.86
C ASP A 238 -4.67 -12.49 -3.30
N VAL A 239 -4.26 -11.37 -3.87
CA VAL A 239 -2.99 -10.72 -3.57
C VAL A 239 -3.26 -9.35 -2.96
N PHE A 240 -2.52 -9.00 -1.92
CA PHE A 240 -2.67 -7.76 -1.19
C PHE A 240 -1.32 -7.08 -0.98
N VAL A 241 -1.24 -5.77 -1.20
CA VAL A 241 -0.06 -4.98 -0.84
C VAL A 241 0.01 -4.83 0.67
N THR A 242 1.24 -4.85 1.19
CA THR A 242 1.56 -4.64 2.61
C THR A 242 2.30 -3.33 2.82
N GLU A 243 2.58 -2.98 4.08
CA GLU A 243 3.42 -1.82 4.42
C GLU A 243 4.85 -1.91 3.87
N ARG A 244 5.33 -3.13 3.59
CA ARG A 244 6.63 -3.37 2.96
C ARG A 244 6.43 -3.48 1.45
N PRO A 245 6.95 -2.54 0.64
CA PRO A 245 6.76 -2.58 -0.82
C PRO A 245 7.39 -3.81 -1.50
N ALA A 246 8.30 -4.51 -0.84
CA ALA A 246 8.92 -5.73 -1.35
C ALA A 246 8.10 -7.01 -1.05
N SER A 247 7.00 -6.90 -0.31
CA SER A 247 6.25 -8.05 0.19
C SER A 247 4.76 -7.91 -0.07
N LEU A 248 4.19 -8.91 -0.72
CA LEU A 248 2.76 -9.03 -0.95
C LEU A 248 2.19 -10.11 -0.04
N TYR A 249 1.08 -9.82 0.62
CA TYR A 249 0.33 -10.83 1.36
C TYR A 249 -0.56 -11.58 0.37
N VAL A 250 -0.56 -12.90 0.44
CA VAL A 250 -1.37 -13.74 -0.42
C VAL A 250 -2.31 -14.60 0.40
N THR A 251 -3.55 -14.73 -0.04
CA THR A 251 -4.46 -15.79 0.39
C THR A 251 -4.77 -16.67 -0.80
N PHE A 252 -4.82 -17.97 -0.58
CA PHE A 252 -4.96 -18.91 -1.68
C PHE A 252 -5.90 -20.07 -1.36
N THR A 253 -6.44 -20.63 -2.44
CA THR A 253 -7.13 -21.91 -2.44
C THR A 253 -6.49 -22.79 -3.51
N ILE A 254 -5.98 -23.95 -3.12
CA ILE A 254 -5.42 -24.96 -4.03
C ILE A 254 -6.40 -26.14 -4.08
N GLU A 255 -6.78 -26.56 -5.29
CA GLU A 255 -7.57 -27.75 -5.52
C GLU A 255 -6.68 -28.86 -6.11
N LEU A 256 -6.65 -30.00 -5.43
CA LEU A 256 -5.89 -31.19 -5.78
C LEU A 256 -6.88 -32.29 -6.18
N PRO A 257 -6.99 -32.65 -7.47
CA PRO A 257 -7.92 -33.68 -7.89
C PRO A 257 -7.50 -35.05 -7.34
N CYS A 258 -8.49 -35.89 -7.07
CA CYS A 258 -8.35 -37.20 -6.49
C CYS A 258 -9.23 -38.20 -7.24
N VAL A 259 -8.83 -39.48 -7.22
CA VAL A 259 -9.68 -40.59 -7.65
C VAL A 259 -9.86 -41.58 -6.52
N ASP A 260 -11.06 -42.17 -6.48
CA ASP A 260 -11.36 -43.24 -5.55
C ASP A 260 -10.47 -44.44 -5.85
N ALA A 261 -9.76 -44.94 -4.84
CA ALA A 261 -8.95 -46.15 -4.93
C ALA A 261 -9.80 -47.43 -4.80
N THR A 262 -11.09 -47.29 -4.52
CA THR A 262 -12.07 -48.37 -4.33
C THR A 262 -13.05 -48.45 -5.49
N ASN A 263 -13.84 -49.53 -5.55
CA ASN A 263 -14.93 -49.70 -6.52
C ASN A 263 -16.28 -49.15 -6.01
N ASP A 264 -16.27 -48.23 -5.04
CA ASP A 264 -17.48 -47.72 -4.38
C ASP A 264 -18.26 -46.69 -5.23
N GLY A 265 -17.77 -46.39 -6.44
CA GLY A 265 -18.43 -45.47 -7.38
C GLY A 265 -18.41 -44.01 -6.95
N ARG A 266 -17.47 -43.61 -6.07
CA ARG A 266 -17.31 -42.21 -5.65
C ARG A 266 -16.66 -41.41 -6.78
N ALA A 267 -17.22 -40.25 -7.11
CA ALA A 267 -16.78 -39.43 -8.23
C ALA A 267 -16.45 -37.99 -7.81
N GLY A 268 -15.70 -37.28 -8.68
CA GLY A 268 -15.41 -35.85 -8.51
C GLY A 268 -14.59 -35.51 -7.26
N ALA A 269 -13.75 -36.44 -6.79
CA ALA A 269 -13.03 -36.25 -5.54
C ALA A 269 -11.93 -35.18 -5.69
N LYS A 270 -11.81 -34.29 -4.71
CA LYS A 270 -10.74 -33.29 -4.64
C LYS A 270 -10.41 -32.89 -3.21
N ILE A 271 -9.13 -32.61 -2.95
CA ILE A 271 -8.69 -31.94 -1.73
C ILE A 271 -8.61 -30.44 -2.01
N VAL A 272 -9.31 -29.65 -1.21
CA VAL A 272 -9.27 -28.19 -1.22
C VAL A 272 -8.45 -27.74 -0.02
N ALA A 273 -7.28 -27.17 -0.29
CA ALA A 273 -6.40 -26.58 0.70
C ALA A 273 -6.56 -25.05 0.69
N ARG A 274 -6.73 -24.45 1.87
CA ARG A 274 -6.80 -23.00 2.03
C ARG A 274 -5.65 -22.53 2.90
N GLY A 275 -5.08 -21.40 2.53
CA GLY A 275 -3.94 -20.86 3.26
C GLY A 275 -3.67 -19.41 2.98
N GLU A 276 -2.60 -18.96 3.60
CA GLU A 276 -2.05 -17.62 3.44
C GLU A 276 -0.53 -17.70 3.40
N GLY A 277 0.10 -16.63 2.95
CA GLY A 277 1.55 -16.49 3.02
C GLY A 277 2.00 -15.15 2.49
N THR A 278 3.29 -15.05 2.23
CA THR A 278 3.92 -13.84 1.72
C THR A 278 4.61 -14.15 0.39
N PHE A 279 4.39 -13.31 -0.61
CA PHE A 279 5.14 -13.34 -1.87
C PHE A 279 6.20 -12.23 -1.82
N ASP A 280 7.47 -12.64 -1.85
CA ASP A 280 8.62 -11.74 -1.91
C ASP A 280 8.85 -11.32 -3.36
N VAL A 281 8.72 -10.02 -3.62
CA VAL A 281 8.72 -9.44 -4.97
C VAL A 281 10.11 -9.49 -5.61
N ASP A 282 11.16 -9.33 -4.80
CA ASP A 282 12.54 -9.27 -5.28
C ASP A 282 13.06 -10.64 -5.73
N SER A 283 12.84 -11.65 -4.89
CA SER A 283 13.23 -13.04 -5.16
C SER A 283 12.21 -13.80 -6.00
N ARG A 284 11.00 -13.25 -6.15
CA ARG A 284 9.83 -13.88 -6.80
C ARG A 284 9.52 -15.26 -6.22
N LYS A 285 9.49 -15.35 -4.89
CA LYS A 285 9.24 -16.60 -4.15
C LYS A 285 8.17 -16.43 -3.10
N PHE A 286 7.45 -17.51 -2.85
CA PHE A 286 6.58 -17.61 -1.69
C PHE A 286 7.39 -17.96 -0.45
N VAL A 287 7.12 -17.24 0.62
CA VAL A 287 7.69 -17.44 1.95
C VAL A 287 6.54 -17.49 2.98
N GLU A 288 6.79 -18.15 4.10
CA GLU A 288 5.82 -18.23 5.21
C GLU A 288 4.43 -18.78 4.81
N LEU A 289 4.39 -19.76 3.90
CA LEU A 289 3.15 -20.42 3.51
C LEU A 289 2.56 -21.17 4.71
N ALA A 290 1.39 -20.72 5.15
CA ALA A 290 0.64 -21.28 6.26
C ALA A 290 -0.67 -21.92 5.77
N ASN A 291 -0.93 -23.12 6.25
CA ASN A 291 -2.17 -23.84 5.97
C ASN A 291 -3.24 -23.53 7.03
N ARG A 292 -4.40 -23.06 6.59
CA ARG A 292 -5.55 -22.70 7.43
C ARG A 292 -6.65 -23.78 7.46
N GLY A 293 -6.57 -24.78 6.60
CA GLY A 293 -7.49 -25.91 6.60
C GLY A 293 -7.50 -26.69 5.30
N GLU A 294 -7.87 -27.96 5.41
CA GLU A 294 -8.00 -28.91 4.29
C GLU A 294 -9.38 -29.53 4.29
N GLN A 295 -9.94 -29.69 3.10
CA GLN A 295 -11.26 -30.29 2.90
C GLN A 295 -11.19 -31.31 1.79
N LEU A 296 -11.56 -32.56 2.07
CA LEU A 296 -11.78 -33.57 1.03
C LEU A 296 -13.26 -33.54 0.63
N LEU A 297 -13.51 -33.27 -0.64
CA LEU A 297 -14.84 -33.22 -1.26
C LEU A 297 -14.98 -34.38 -2.23
N TYR A 298 -16.11 -35.08 -2.23
CA TYR A 298 -16.43 -36.13 -3.21
C TYR A 298 -17.94 -36.37 -3.29
N GLN A 299 -18.40 -36.96 -4.39
CA GLN A 299 -19.81 -37.33 -4.61
C GLN A 299 -20.01 -38.85 -4.45
N LEU A 300 -21.12 -39.23 -3.82
CA LEU A 300 -21.60 -40.61 -3.74
C LEU A 300 -22.37 -41.00 -5.02
N PRO A 301 -22.60 -42.30 -5.27
CA PRO A 301 -23.35 -42.77 -6.44
C PRO A 301 -24.80 -42.24 -6.53
N ASP A 302 -25.37 -41.81 -5.40
CA ASP A 302 -26.71 -41.21 -5.33
C ASP A 302 -26.73 -39.69 -5.64
N GLY A 303 -25.57 -39.11 -5.95
CA GLY A 303 -25.39 -37.69 -6.23
C GLY A 303 -25.17 -36.81 -4.98
N THR A 304 -25.15 -37.40 -3.78
CA THR A 304 -24.93 -36.64 -2.54
C THR A 304 -23.46 -36.21 -2.41
N GLU A 305 -23.23 -34.92 -2.18
CA GLU A 305 -21.90 -34.41 -1.86
C GLU A 305 -21.52 -34.68 -0.40
N LYS A 306 -20.33 -35.24 -0.20
CA LYS A 306 -19.70 -35.40 1.10
C LYS A 306 -18.47 -34.53 1.25
N LYS A 307 -18.30 -34.01 2.47
CA LYS A 307 -17.20 -33.15 2.88
C LYS A 307 -16.58 -33.68 4.16
N LEU A 308 -15.27 -33.89 4.13
CA LEU A 308 -14.46 -34.22 5.31
C LEU A 308 -13.50 -33.05 5.58
N GLU A 309 -13.61 -32.44 6.75
CA GLU A 309 -12.79 -31.28 7.13
C GLU A 309 -11.70 -31.69 8.12
N ASN A 310 -10.46 -31.24 7.86
CA ASN A 310 -9.40 -31.21 8.86
C ASN A 310 -9.20 -29.74 9.27
N VAL A 311 -9.66 -29.40 10.48
CA VAL A 311 -9.51 -28.05 11.03
C VAL A 311 -8.14 -27.93 11.70
N VAL A 312 -7.27 -27.07 11.15
CA VAL A 312 -6.03 -26.68 11.81
C VAL A 312 -6.33 -25.46 12.69
N ILE A 313 -6.40 -25.66 14.01
CA ILE A 313 -6.65 -24.57 14.96
C ILE A 313 -5.37 -23.73 15.11
N ALA A 314 -5.38 -22.51 14.58
CA ALA A 314 -4.39 -21.50 14.91
C ALA A 314 -4.81 -20.80 16.21
N VAL A 315 -4.11 -21.09 17.31
CA VAL A 315 -4.35 -20.46 18.62
C VAL A 315 -3.78 -19.04 18.57
N GLY A 316 -4.65 -18.02 18.47
CA GLY A 316 -4.20 -16.63 18.33
C GLY A 316 -5.00 -15.55 19.06
N SER A 317 -5.98 -15.88 19.90
CA SER A 317 -6.93 -14.86 20.40
C SER A 317 -7.29 -14.96 21.88
N ALA A 318 -6.33 -15.24 22.76
CA ALA A 318 -6.45 -14.94 24.18
C ALA A 318 -5.54 -13.75 24.53
N VAL A 319 -6.12 -12.56 24.74
CA VAL A 319 -5.38 -11.36 25.18
C VAL A 319 -5.69 -11.09 26.64
N ILE A 320 -4.72 -11.33 27.52
CA ILE A 320 -4.71 -10.87 28.91
C ILE A 320 -3.62 -9.80 29.01
N GLY A 321 -3.99 -8.52 28.92
CA GLY A 321 -3.05 -7.39 28.99
C GLY A 321 -3.32 -6.27 27.97
N HIS A 322 -2.44 -5.26 27.92
CA HIS A 322 -2.43 -4.28 26.84
C HIS A 322 -1.93 -4.93 25.55
N ARG A 323 -2.67 -4.77 24.45
CA ARG A 323 -2.27 -5.25 23.13
C ARG A 323 -1.58 -4.12 22.40
N THR A 324 -0.30 -4.30 22.07
CA THR A 324 0.34 -3.51 21.02
C THR A 324 -0.34 -3.87 19.71
N VAL A 325 -1.06 -2.91 19.12
CA VAL A 325 -1.66 -3.07 17.80
C VAL A 325 -0.69 -2.47 16.82
N GLU A 326 0.01 -3.32 16.08
CA GLU A 326 0.74 -2.89 14.89
C GLU A 326 -0.27 -2.64 13.77
N HIS A 327 -0.07 -1.56 13.00
CA HIS A 327 -0.86 -1.35 11.81
C HIS A 327 -0.65 -2.55 10.87
N SER A 328 -1.75 -3.07 10.30
CA SER A 328 -1.70 -4.10 9.26
C SER A 328 -2.46 -3.57 8.05
N VAL A 329 -1.75 -2.85 7.19
CA VAL A 329 -2.29 -2.27 5.97
C VAL A 329 -2.42 -3.36 4.91
N ARG A 330 -3.60 -3.48 4.28
CA ARG A 330 -3.89 -4.48 3.24
C ARG A 330 -4.72 -3.83 2.12
N TYR A 331 -4.12 -3.66 0.95
CA TYR A 331 -4.81 -3.19 -0.26
C TYR A 331 -4.89 -4.31 -1.28
N LYS A 332 -6.10 -4.72 -1.70
CA LYS A 332 -6.28 -5.80 -2.68
C LYS A 332 -5.81 -5.34 -4.07
N LEU A 333 -4.96 -6.15 -4.71
CA LEU A 333 -4.44 -5.91 -6.05
C LEU A 333 -5.38 -6.40 -7.16
#